data_AF-A0A496RDA2-F1
#
_entry.id   AF-A0A496RDA2-F1
#
_cell.length_a   1.000
_cell.length_b   1.000
_cell.length_c   1.000
_cell.angle_alpha   90.00
_cell.angle_beta   90.00
_cell.angle_gamma   90.00
#
_symmetry.space_group_name_H-M   'P 1'
#
loop_
_entity.id
_entity.type
_entity.pdbx_description
1 polymer ?
#
loop_
_entity_poly.entity_id
_entity_poly.type
_entity_poly.pdbx_seq_one_letter_code
_entity_poly.pdbx_strand_id
1 'polypeptide(L)'
;MKLLYSFFLILILFSCTTVPEIHHEPVSEPAASVRIQQNEGQNAAPEVKTAPVNTPKKKSQPPRLTSAEMEKQILDTIPDSFLPVVKKDGHIKIIYHDLDRNGYNDAFFLVIKKQNGISGDFLSLSDISRLADKDTVMIDYFLSVFLQINGKMISMYRIPIGSRLILNSISPLFIKKDSPYPFGLNIRFLSARGIDEEWILFSSYNRFSFFSTEKDTSVSYEFTDIDNDSFMDIVEWRHGLEEGTGYETYMTWYKWNGREYREKAATNVVRNLNKFLEDSADEIMKGEWKIFFNNRLSEKDSRAVIESAIEPLSIFKRIFLPDKGDGVRSDCTDFRSVFFPQIFENPFSLKEKVIDFMVRFDCSDGATIIRTVKIGMNPNPFGKKQFYFILN
;
A
#
# COMPACT_ATOMS: atom_id res chain seq x y z
N MET A 1 -25.55 -25.25 -38.26
CA MET A 1 -25.15 -25.09 -36.84
C MET A 1 -24.52 -26.37 -36.24
N LYS A 2 -23.67 -27.09 -37.00
CA LYS A 2 -22.94 -28.30 -36.52
C LYS A 2 -21.45 -28.31 -36.91
N LEU A 3 -20.91 -27.21 -37.45
CA LEU A 3 -19.52 -27.14 -37.89
C LEU A 3 -18.59 -26.27 -37.02
N LEU A 4 -19.11 -25.59 -35.98
CA LEU A 4 -18.27 -24.75 -35.10
C LEU A 4 -17.74 -25.47 -33.85
N TYR A 5 -18.19 -26.69 -33.55
CA TYR A 5 -17.80 -27.40 -32.32
C TYR A 5 -16.51 -28.23 -32.44
N SER A 6 -16.03 -28.53 -33.65
CA SER A 6 -14.81 -29.34 -33.83
C SER A 6 -13.50 -28.56 -33.72
N PHE A 7 -13.52 -27.23 -33.74
CA PHE A 7 -12.30 -26.43 -33.69
C PHE A 7 -11.83 -26.11 -32.26
N PHE A 8 -12.71 -26.24 -31.25
CA PHE A 8 -12.38 -25.93 -29.85
C PHE A 8 -11.76 -27.11 -29.08
N LEU A 9 -11.83 -28.34 -29.60
CA LEU A 9 -11.34 -29.53 -28.89
C LEU A 9 -9.86 -29.88 -29.16
N ILE A 10 -9.21 -29.22 -30.12
CA ILE A 10 -7.81 -29.54 -30.50
C ILE A 10 -6.78 -28.66 -29.78
N LEU A 11 -7.21 -27.59 -29.09
CA LEU A 11 -6.31 -26.67 -28.38
C LEU A 11 -5.99 -27.04 -26.92
N ILE A 12 -6.53 -28.16 -26.39
CA ILE A 12 -6.34 -28.57 -24.98
C ILE A 12 -5.23 -29.61 -24.79
N LEU A 13 -4.57 -30.08 -25.87
CA LEU A 13 -3.59 -31.19 -25.79
C LEU A 13 -2.10 -30.80 -25.93
N PHE A 14 -1.72 -29.51 -25.89
CA PHE A 14 -0.32 -29.09 -26.06
C PHE A 14 0.21 -28.07 -25.04
N SER A 15 -0.14 -28.23 -23.75
CA SER A 15 0.42 -27.42 -22.66
C SER A 15 0.93 -28.29 -21.51
N CYS A 16 1.81 -29.23 -21.80
CA CYS A 16 2.71 -29.83 -20.81
C CYS A 16 4.14 -29.41 -21.17
N THR A 17 4.57 -28.25 -20.67
CA THR A 17 6.00 -27.90 -20.63
C THR A 17 6.46 -27.94 -19.18
N THR A 18 7.45 -28.80 -18.98
CA THR A 18 8.20 -29.08 -17.77
C THR A 18 8.87 -27.83 -17.21
N VAL A 19 8.65 -27.56 -15.92
CA VAL A 19 9.37 -26.54 -15.15
C VAL A 19 10.77 -27.09 -14.82
N PRO A 20 11.87 -26.38 -15.14
CA PRO A 20 13.20 -26.81 -14.73
C PRO A 20 13.44 -26.51 -13.24
N GLU A 21 13.94 -27.52 -12.56
CA GLU A 21 14.37 -27.54 -11.16
C GLU A 21 15.58 -26.61 -10.97
N ILE A 22 15.41 -25.55 -10.17
CA ILE A 22 16.49 -24.61 -9.84
C ILE A 22 17.25 -25.18 -8.64
N HIS A 23 18.42 -25.74 -8.91
CA HIS A 23 19.42 -26.08 -7.90
C HIS A 23 19.95 -24.80 -7.24
N HIS A 24 19.75 -24.66 -5.92
CA HIS A 24 20.43 -23.66 -5.11
C HIS A 24 21.82 -24.17 -4.70
N GLU A 25 22.87 -23.56 -5.25
CA GLU A 25 24.22 -23.66 -4.68
C GLU A 25 24.35 -22.76 -3.44
N PRO A 26 25.03 -23.21 -2.37
CA PRO A 26 25.31 -22.42 -1.19
C PRO A 26 26.45 -21.43 -1.44
N VAL A 27 26.18 -20.14 -1.24
CA VAL A 27 27.21 -19.08 -1.28
C VAL A 27 27.99 -19.08 0.05
N SER A 28 29.29 -19.32 -0.08
CA SER A 28 30.32 -19.32 0.96
C SER A 28 30.59 -17.93 1.55
N GLU A 29 30.77 -17.88 2.87
CA GLU A 29 31.29 -16.74 3.63
C GLU A 29 32.73 -16.36 3.20
N PRO A 30 33.08 -15.05 3.16
CA PRO A 30 34.47 -14.64 3.17
C PRO A 30 35.00 -14.45 4.59
N ALA A 31 36.07 -15.18 4.85
CA ALA A 31 36.88 -15.16 6.05
C ALA A 31 37.56 -13.80 6.33
N ALA A 32 37.92 -13.67 7.60
CA ALA A 32 38.54 -12.53 8.25
C ALA A 32 39.98 -12.21 7.80
N SER A 33 40.39 -11.02 8.28
CA SER A 33 41.74 -10.59 8.67
C SER A 33 42.58 -9.83 7.64
N VAL A 34 42.87 -8.56 7.96
CA VAL A 34 44.25 -8.05 7.98
C VAL A 34 44.41 -7.11 9.18
N ARG A 35 45.32 -7.48 10.07
CA ARG A 35 45.81 -6.76 11.24
C ARG A 35 47.01 -5.95 10.77
N ILE A 36 47.01 -4.62 10.89
CA ILE A 36 48.20 -3.79 10.67
C ILE A 36 48.67 -3.26 12.01
N GLN A 37 49.90 -3.65 12.35
CA GLN A 37 50.64 -3.23 13.53
C GLN A 37 51.09 -1.77 13.42
N GLN A 38 51.04 -1.10 14.56
CA GLN A 38 51.68 0.18 14.85
C GLN A 38 53.19 0.07 14.66
N ASN A 39 53.78 1.10 14.04
CA ASN A 39 55.20 1.39 14.17
C ASN A 39 55.32 2.88 14.53
N GLU A 40 55.64 3.14 15.79
CA GLU A 40 56.14 4.43 16.26
C GLU A 40 57.61 4.55 15.83
N GLY A 41 57.94 5.66 15.19
CA GLY A 41 59.30 6.01 14.81
C GLY A 41 59.40 7.52 14.66
N GLN A 42 59.77 8.18 15.76
CA GLN A 42 60.25 9.55 15.76
C GLN A 42 61.47 9.66 14.84
N ASN A 43 61.46 10.62 13.90
CA ASN A 43 62.69 11.35 13.57
C ASN A 43 62.40 12.69 12.92
N ALA A 44 63.23 13.64 13.32
CA ALA A 44 63.14 15.07 13.09
C ALA A 44 63.31 15.50 11.63
N ALA A 45 62.75 16.68 11.36
CA ALA A 45 62.70 17.38 10.09
C ALA A 45 64.06 17.65 9.43
N PRO A 46 64.04 17.84 8.10
CA PRO A 46 64.65 19.03 7.51
C PRO A 46 63.64 19.84 6.68
N GLU A 47 63.74 21.16 6.82
CA GLU A 47 63.09 22.20 6.01
C GLU A 47 63.26 21.95 4.51
N VAL A 48 62.16 21.62 3.82
CA VAL A 48 62.07 21.65 2.36
C VAL A 48 61.24 22.85 1.95
N LYS A 49 61.90 23.77 1.25
CA LYS A 49 61.33 24.98 0.64
C LYS A 49 60.06 24.65 -0.14
N THR A 50 58.95 25.20 0.32
CA THR A 50 57.63 25.13 -0.31
C THR A 50 57.68 25.75 -1.70
N ALA A 51 57.60 24.91 -2.73
CA ALA A 51 57.09 25.33 -4.04
C ALA A 51 55.63 25.80 -3.86
N PRO A 52 55.15 26.79 -4.63
CA PRO A 52 53.78 27.25 -4.53
C PRO A 52 52.85 26.07 -4.82
N VAL A 53 52.16 25.62 -3.79
CA VAL A 53 51.03 24.70 -3.90
C VAL A 53 50.03 25.40 -4.81
N ASN A 54 49.93 24.93 -6.06
CA ASN A 54 48.82 25.24 -6.93
C ASN A 54 47.57 24.73 -6.23
N THR A 55 46.92 25.61 -5.47
CA THR A 55 45.62 25.35 -4.87
C THR A 55 44.71 24.88 -5.99
N PRO A 56 44.18 23.65 -5.96
CA PRO A 56 43.27 23.19 -6.99
C PRO A 56 42.12 24.20 -7.05
N LYS A 57 41.98 24.90 -8.18
CA LYS A 57 40.81 25.76 -8.42
C LYS A 57 39.59 24.90 -8.18
N LYS A 58 38.94 25.11 -7.04
CA LYS A 58 37.69 24.46 -6.65
C LYS A 58 36.76 24.63 -7.84
N LYS A 59 36.48 23.55 -8.58
CA LYS A 59 35.57 23.58 -9.73
C LYS A 59 34.30 24.26 -9.21
N SER A 60 34.01 25.45 -9.73
CA SER A 60 32.82 26.20 -9.35
C SER A 60 31.62 25.28 -9.56
N GLN A 61 30.86 24.99 -8.51
CA GLN A 61 29.63 24.23 -8.66
C GLN A 61 28.76 24.93 -9.70
N PRO A 62 28.17 24.20 -10.66
CA PRO A 62 27.30 24.81 -11.65
C PRO A 62 26.18 25.61 -10.96
N PRO A 63 25.73 26.71 -11.59
CA PRO A 63 24.74 27.61 -10.99
C PRO A 63 23.42 26.87 -10.75
N ARG A 64 22.81 27.13 -9.59
CA ARG A 64 21.45 26.71 -9.27
C ARG A 64 20.47 27.59 -10.04
N LEU A 65 19.55 27.00 -10.80
CA LEU A 65 18.49 27.76 -11.46
C LEU A 65 17.40 28.12 -10.45
N THR A 66 16.86 29.32 -10.60
CA THR A 66 15.61 29.73 -9.95
C THR A 66 14.41 29.07 -10.63
N SER A 67 13.26 29.03 -9.95
CA SER A 67 12.02 28.46 -10.53
C SER A 67 11.62 29.12 -11.85
N ALA A 68 11.80 30.44 -11.97
CA ALA A 68 11.49 31.19 -13.19
C ALA A 68 12.45 30.84 -14.35
N GLU A 69 13.74 30.66 -14.06
CA GLU A 69 14.73 30.25 -15.07
C GLU A 69 14.48 28.81 -15.54
N MET A 70 14.14 27.90 -14.61
CA MET A 70 13.78 26.51 -14.94
C MET A 70 12.54 26.49 -15.85
N GLU A 71 11.47 27.19 -15.47
CA GLU A 71 10.23 27.24 -16.24
C GLU A 71 10.44 27.83 -17.63
N LYS A 72 11.21 28.91 -17.76
CA LYS A 72 11.56 29.50 -19.05
C LYS A 72 12.25 28.49 -19.96
N GLN A 73 13.30 27.83 -19.47
CA GLN A 73 14.04 26.82 -20.25
C GLN A 73 13.15 25.63 -20.65
N ILE A 74 12.24 25.22 -19.76
CA ILE A 74 11.26 24.16 -20.02
C ILE A 74 10.32 24.57 -21.16
N LEU A 75 9.73 25.76 -21.10
CA LEU A 75 8.81 26.26 -22.14
C LEU A 75 9.48 26.33 -23.51
N ASP A 76 10.76 26.73 -23.57
CA ASP A 76 11.54 26.79 -24.80
C ASP A 76 11.84 25.41 -25.41
N THR A 77 11.65 24.31 -24.66
CA THR A 77 11.95 22.93 -25.10
C THR A 77 10.73 22.02 -25.22
N ILE A 78 9.55 22.42 -24.76
CA ILE A 78 8.32 21.65 -24.95
C ILE A 78 7.95 21.69 -26.46
N PRO A 79 7.76 20.53 -27.13
CA PRO A 79 7.33 20.53 -28.52
C PRO A 79 5.92 21.08 -28.68
N ASP A 80 5.65 21.76 -29.80
CA ASP A 80 4.37 22.41 -30.14
C ASP A 80 3.15 21.47 -30.11
N SER A 81 3.38 20.15 -30.20
CA SER A 81 2.34 19.12 -30.11
C SER A 81 1.83 18.88 -28.68
N PHE A 82 2.43 19.52 -27.68
CA PHE A 82 2.07 19.38 -26.27
C PHE A 82 1.75 20.73 -25.64
N LEU A 83 0.85 20.72 -24.66
CA LEU A 83 0.53 21.88 -23.82
C LEU A 83 0.86 21.51 -22.37
N PRO A 84 1.67 22.32 -21.65
CA PRO A 84 1.87 22.10 -20.22
C PRO A 84 0.58 22.36 -19.45
N VAL A 85 0.40 21.61 -18.36
CA VAL A 85 -0.68 21.89 -17.40
C VAL A 85 -0.28 23.11 -16.57
N VAL A 86 -1.04 24.18 -16.70
CA VAL A 86 -0.78 25.48 -16.05
C VAL A 86 -1.78 25.77 -14.94
N LYS A 87 -1.34 26.57 -13.97
CA LYS A 87 -2.19 27.13 -12.92
C LYS A 87 -2.96 28.34 -13.49
N LYS A 88 -3.88 28.89 -12.68
CA LYS A 88 -4.68 30.08 -13.03
C LYS A 88 -3.84 31.32 -13.38
N ASP A 89 -2.64 31.43 -12.83
CA ASP A 89 -1.70 32.53 -13.12
C ASP A 89 -0.88 32.33 -14.40
N GLY A 90 -1.10 31.22 -15.12
CA GLY A 90 -0.40 30.87 -16.35
C GLY A 90 0.92 30.12 -16.14
N HIS A 91 1.40 29.99 -14.90
CA HIS A 91 2.62 29.25 -14.60
C HIS A 91 2.39 27.73 -14.65
N ILE A 92 3.40 26.98 -15.11
CA ILE A 92 3.35 25.52 -15.12
C ILE A 92 3.19 25.00 -13.68
N LYS A 93 2.32 24.00 -13.51
CA LYS A 93 2.16 23.27 -12.25
C LYS A 93 3.31 22.26 -12.07
N ILE A 94 4.49 22.76 -11.66
CA ILE A 94 5.71 21.97 -11.45
C ILE A 94 5.82 21.45 -10.01
N ILE A 95 6.23 20.19 -9.86
CA ILE A 95 6.73 19.59 -8.62
C ILE A 95 8.25 19.50 -8.74
N TYR A 96 8.96 20.01 -7.72
CA TYR A 96 10.41 19.99 -7.67
C TYR A 96 10.92 18.89 -6.74
N HIS A 97 11.88 18.10 -7.22
CA HIS A 97 12.53 17.04 -6.43
C HIS A 97 13.90 16.72 -7.01
N ASP A 98 14.89 16.39 -6.16
CA ASP A 98 16.24 16.00 -6.59
C ASP A 98 16.27 14.49 -6.88
N LEU A 99 16.03 14.08 -8.12
CA LEU A 99 15.87 12.67 -8.48
C LEU A 99 17.22 11.93 -8.54
N ASP A 100 18.25 12.60 -9.04
CA ASP A 100 19.59 12.03 -9.23
C ASP A 100 20.54 12.26 -8.05
N ARG A 101 20.06 12.97 -7.01
CA ARG A 101 20.76 13.25 -5.74
C ARG A 101 21.99 14.14 -5.94
N ASN A 102 21.94 15.02 -6.93
CA ASN A 102 23.03 15.93 -7.24
C ASN A 102 22.97 17.26 -6.45
N GLY A 103 21.94 17.44 -5.62
CA GLY A 103 21.70 18.65 -4.82
C GLY A 103 21.03 19.79 -5.58
N TYR A 104 20.44 19.50 -6.74
CA TYR A 104 19.68 20.44 -7.58
C TYR A 104 18.22 20.00 -7.70
N ASN A 105 17.33 20.95 -8.03
CA ASN A 105 15.91 20.64 -8.22
C ASN A 105 15.68 20.16 -9.65
N ASP A 106 15.11 18.98 -9.78
CA ASP A 106 14.54 18.51 -11.05
C ASP A 106 13.05 18.88 -11.11
N ALA A 107 12.50 18.94 -12.32
CA ALA A 107 11.13 19.38 -12.57
C ALA A 107 10.26 18.25 -13.10
N PHE A 108 9.12 18.06 -12.44
CA PHE A 108 8.08 17.09 -12.80
C PHE A 108 6.77 17.84 -13.03
N PHE A 109 6.16 17.67 -14.20
CA PHE A 109 4.89 18.32 -14.51
C PHE A 109 4.12 17.56 -15.59
N LEU A 110 2.82 17.78 -15.65
CA LEU A 110 1.96 17.19 -16.66
C LEU A 110 2.00 18.02 -17.94
N VAL A 111 1.99 17.33 -19.07
CA VAL A 111 1.65 17.89 -20.37
C VAL A 111 0.50 17.09 -20.97
N ILE A 112 -0.31 17.74 -21.78
CA ILE A 112 -1.37 17.11 -22.56
C ILE A 112 -1.02 17.17 -24.04
N LYS A 113 -1.50 16.21 -24.82
CA LYS A 113 -1.43 16.30 -26.28
C LYS A 113 -2.31 17.45 -26.76
N LYS A 114 -1.77 18.33 -27.61
CA LYS A 114 -2.51 19.46 -28.17
C LYS A 114 -3.65 18.92 -29.05
N GLN A 115 -4.87 19.35 -28.75
CA GLN A 115 -6.09 19.00 -29.47
C GLN A 115 -6.94 20.27 -29.65
N ASN A 116 -7.75 20.33 -30.71
CA ASN A 116 -8.58 21.49 -30.99
C ASN A 116 -9.60 21.72 -29.86
N GLY A 117 -9.65 22.94 -29.34
CA GLY A 117 -10.60 23.33 -28.28
C GLY A 117 -10.19 22.90 -26.86
N ILE A 118 -9.08 22.18 -26.68
CA ILE A 118 -8.60 21.77 -25.35
C ILE A 118 -7.50 22.72 -24.87
N SER A 119 -7.69 23.30 -23.68
CA SER A 119 -6.72 24.15 -22.99
C SER A 119 -5.84 23.34 -22.05
N GLY A 120 -4.59 23.78 -21.84
CA GLY A 120 -3.71 23.27 -20.78
C GLY A 120 -4.01 23.84 -19.38
N ASP A 121 -4.99 24.73 -19.25
CA ASP A 121 -5.37 25.30 -17.95
C ASP A 121 -5.96 24.24 -17.00
N PHE A 122 -5.42 24.15 -15.80
CA PHE A 122 -5.83 23.15 -14.81
C PHE A 122 -7.31 23.25 -14.45
N LEU A 123 -7.89 24.47 -14.36
CA LEU A 123 -9.31 24.61 -14.02
C LEU A 123 -10.20 24.00 -15.10
N SER A 124 -9.89 24.26 -16.37
CA SER A 124 -10.56 23.63 -17.52
C SER A 124 -10.40 22.10 -17.52
N LEU A 125 -9.20 21.60 -17.21
CA LEU A 125 -8.92 20.15 -17.13
C LEU A 125 -9.61 19.47 -15.94
N SER A 126 -9.93 20.22 -14.89
CA SER A 126 -10.59 19.74 -13.66
C SER A 126 -12.11 19.92 -13.64
N ASP A 127 -12.71 20.40 -14.74
CA ASP A 127 -14.14 20.71 -14.82
C ASP A 127 -15.00 19.44 -14.77
N ILE A 128 -15.70 19.25 -13.65
CA ILE A 128 -16.59 18.12 -13.35
C ILE A 128 -17.77 18.02 -14.33
N SER A 129 -18.21 19.14 -14.92
CA SER A 129 -19.33 19.14 -15.86
C SER A 129 -19.09 18.22 -17.07
N ARG A 130 -17.82 17.97 -17.40
CA ARG A 130 -17.37 17.08 -18.46
C ARG A 130 -17.71 15.60 -18.24
N LEU A 131 -18.04 15.17 -17.02
CA LEU A 131 -18.55 13.80 -16.79
C LEU A 131 -19.98 13.61 -17.33
N ALA A 132 -20.77 14.69 -17.38
CA ALA A 132 -22.16 14.63 -17.81
C ALA A 132 -22.34 14.83 -19.33
N ASP A 133 -21.32 15.37 -19.99
CA ASP A 133 -21.33 15.67 -21.41
C ASP A 133 -20.96 14.44 -22.25
N LYS A 134 -21.87 14.06 -23.16
CA LYS A 134 -21.71 12.88 -24.03
C LYS A 134 -20.70 13.11 -25.16
N ASP A 135 -20.43 14.38 -25.50
CA ASP A 135 -19.52 14.75 -26.57
C ASP A 135 -18.11 15.09 -26.05
N THR A 136 -17.85 14.90 -24.75
CA THR A 136 -16.55 15.17 -24.17
C THR A 136 -15.48 14.21 -24.69
N VAL A 137 -14.36 14.79 -25.12
CA VAL A 137 -13.18 14.07 -25.62
C VAL A 137 -12.24 13.69 -24.46
N MET A 138 -11.69 12.48 -24.53
CA MET A 138 -10.64 12.00 -23.64
C MET A 138 -9.31 12.73 -23.90
N ILE A 139 -8.62 13.12 -22.84
CA ILE A 139 -7.36 13.87 -22.95
C ILE A 139 -6.18 12.94 -22.66
N ASP A 140 -5.21 12.91 -23.58
CA ASP A 140 -3.97 12.15 -23.40
C ASP A 140 -3.00 12.91 -22.48
N TYR A 141 -2.74 12.37 -21.29
CA TYR A 141 -1.81 12.93 -20.31
C TYR A 141 -0.44 12.26 -20.38
N PHE A 142 0.60 13.07 -20.19
CA PHE A 142 1.99 12.63 -20.08
C PHE A 142 2.67 13.33 -18.91
N LEU A 143 3.47 12.60 -18.15
CA LEU A 143 4.39 13.18 -17.18
C LEU A 143 5.70 13.55 -17.90
N SER A 144 6.04 14.83 -17.88
CA SER A 144 7.34 15.31 -18.35
C SER A 144 8.30 15.44 -17.17
N VAL A 145 9.52 14.91 -17.34
CA VAL A 145 10.60 14.93 -16.35
C VAL A 145 11.81 15.62 -16.93
N PHE A 146 12.28 16.68 -16.27
CA PHE A 146 13.46 17.43 -16.65
C PHE A 146 14.45 17.46 -15.49
N LEU A 147 15.73 17.23 -15.77
CA LEU A 147 16.78 17.31 -14.76
C LEU A 147 17.58 18.60 -14.87
N GLN A 148 18.03 19.12 -13.74
CA GLN A 148 18.95 20.25 -13.76
C GLN A 148 20.41 19.77 -13.82
N ILE A 149 21.02 19.86 -15.00
CA ILE A 149 22.41 19.44 -15.24
C ILE A 149 23.20 20.64 -15.76
N ASN A 150 24.26 21.03 -15.05
CA ASN A 150 25.17 22.12 -15.43
C ASN A 150 24.46 23.45 -15.71
N GLY A 151 23.46 23.82 -14.89
CA GLY A 151 22.69 25.06 -15.05
C GLY A 151 21.72 25.05 -16.24
N LYS A 152 21.34 23.86 -16.74
CA LYS A 152 20.34 23.68 -17.79
C LYS A 152 19.29 22.66 -17.39
N MET A 153 18.05 22.88 -17.83
CA MET A 153 17.00 21.87 -17.76
C MET A 153 17.10 20.93 -18.96
N ILE A 154 17.34 19.65 -18.72
CA ILE A 154 17.45 18.61 -19.74
C ILE A 154 16.25 17.68 -19.66
N SER A 155 15.46 17.60 -20.73
CA SER A 155 14.34 16.67 -20.82
C SER A 155 14.85 15.23 -20.81
N MET A 156 14.36 14.43 -19.86
CA MET A 156 14.74 13.02 -19.74
C MET A 156 13.64 12.10 -20.24
N TYR A 157 12.44 12.25 -19.68
CA TYR A 157 11.30 11.39 -20.00
C TYR A 157 10.07 12.21 -20.33
N ARG A 158 9.27 11.65 -21.22
CA ARG A 158 7.86 11.96 -21.38
C ARG A 158 7.09 10.67 -21.27
N ILE A 159 6.57 10.42 -20.08
CA ILE A 159 5.97 9.14 -19.69
C ILE A 159 4.46 9.21 -19.98
N PRO A 160 3.89 8.36 -20.86
CA PRO A 160 2.45 8.33 -21.07
C PRO A 160 1.73 7.83 -19.82
N ILE A 161 0.75 8.58 -19.35
CA ILE A 161 -0.12 8.20 -18.21
C ILE A 161 -1.41 7.56 -18.74
N GLY A 162 -1.82 7.95 -19.95
CA GLY A 162 -3.02 7.46 -20.61
C GLY A 162 -4.06 8.56 -20.80
N SER A 163 -5.19 8.17 -21.38
CA SER A 163 -6.29 9.09 -21.68
C SER A 163 -7.27 9.15 -20.51
N ARG A 164 -7.63 10.35 -20.06
CA ARG A 164 -8.56 10.57 -18.93
C ARG A 164 -9.46 11.78 -19.21
N LEU A 165 -10.61 11.85 -18.55
CA LEU A 165 -11.55 12.96 -18.74
C LEU A 165 -11.16 14.18 -17.91
N ILE A 166 -10.97 13.98 -16.61
CA ILE A 166 -10.86 15.07 -15.64
C ILE A 166 -9.63 14.85 -14.78
N LEU A 167 -8.72 15.82 -14.81
CA LEU A 167 -7.58 15.88 -13.90
C LEU A 167 -8.02 16.46 -12.56
N ASN A 168 -7.89 15.68 -11.50
CA ASN A 168 -8.22 16.13 -10.14
C ASN A 168 -7.00 16.74 -9.44
N SER A 169 -5.85 16.05 -9.48
CA SER A 169 -4.64 16.55 -8.83
C SER A 169 -3.38 15.84 -9.32
N ILE A 170 -2.24 16.49 -9.07
CA ILE A 170 -0.91 15.88 -9.10
C ILE A 170 -0.19 16.28 -7.81
N SER A 171 0.40 15.30 -7.12
CA SER A 171 1.09 15.51 -5.85
C SER A 171 2.27 14.56 -5.69
N PRO A 172 3.31 14.96 -4.92
CA PRO A 172 4.36 14.03 -4.53
C PRO A 172 3.79 12.91 -3.67
N LEU A 173 4.39 11.73 -3.78
CA LEU A 173 4.08 10.53 -3.02
C LEU A 173 5.38 10.02 -2.38
N PHE A 174 5.37 9.85 -1.06
CA PHE A 174 6.51 9.33 -0.31
C PHE A 174 6.22 7.90 0.10
N ILE A 175 6.97 6.95 -0.46
CA ILE A 175 6.79 5.52 -0.19
C ILE A 175 7.40 5.13 1.15
N LYS A 176 8.48 5.79 1.56
CA LYS A 176 9.17 5.49 2.82
C LYS A 176 8.97 6.61 3.82
N LYS A 177 8.62 6.25 5.06
CA LYS A 177 8.44 7.19 6.15
C LYS A 177 9.74 7.97 6.41
N ASP A 178 9.61 9.28 6.60
CA ASP A 178 10.71 10.20 6.89
C ASP A 178 11.86 10.17 5.86
N SER A 179 11.60 9.70 4.64
CA SER A 179 12.58 9.65 3.56
C SER A 179 12.03 10.24 2.28
N PRO A 180 12.78 11.12 1.60
CA PRO A 180 12.40 11.60 0.28
C PRO A 180 12.54 10.52 -0.81
N TYR A 181 13.11 9.35 -0.49
CA TYR A 181 13.33 8.26 -1.43
C TYR A 181 12.80 6.92 -0.92
N PRO A 182 12.28 6.06 -1.81
CA PRO A 182 12.03 6.31 -3.23
C PRO A 182 10.94 7.37 -3.43
N PHE A 183 11.06 8.12 -4.54
CA PHE A 183 10.18 9.25 -4.84
C PHE A 183 9.05 8.80 -5.75
N GLY A 184 7.82 9.18 -5.45
CA GLY A 184 6.66 8.90 -6.29
C GLY A 184 5.91 10.17 -6.65
N LEU A 185 5.07 10.05 -7.66
CA LEU A 185 4.02 11.01 -8.00
C LEU A 185 2.69 10.28 -8.03
N ASN A 186 1.69 10.85 -7.35
CA ASN A 186 0.30 10.42 -7.45
C ASN A 186 -0.44 11.42 -8.34
N ILE A 187 -1.04 10.93 -9.42
CA ILE A 187 -1.88 11.69 -10.33
C ILE A 187 -3.29 11.14 -10.26
N ARG A 188 -4.25 11.98 -9.90
CA ARG A 188 -5.65 11.57 -9.65
C ARG A 188 -6.54 12.10 -10.76
N PHE A 189 -7.43 11.26 -11.23
CA PHE A 189 -8.43 11.57 -12.25
C PHE A 189 -9.82 11.24 -11.72
N LEU A 190 -10.81 12.05 -12.10
CA LEU A 190 -12.22 11.72 -11.85
C LEU A 190 -12.80 11.01 -13.06
N SER A 191 -13.56 9.94 -12.79
CA SER A 191 -14.30 9.17 -13.79
C SER A 191 -15.76 9.03 -13.37
N ALA A 192 -16.61 8.52 -14.27
CA ALA A 192 -18.02 8.28 -13.94
C ALA A 192 -18.21 7.19 -12.85
N ARG A 193 -17.21 6.32 -12.66
CA ARG A 193 -17.24 5.25 -11.65
C ARG A 193 -16.66 5.69 -10.31
N GLY A 194 -15.75 6.65 -10.31
CA GLY A 194 -15.12 7.15 -9.10
C GLY A 194 -13.82 7.90 -9.37
N ILE A 195 -12.75 7.45 -8.72
CA ILE A 195 -11.43 8.09 -8.80
C ILE A 195 -10.41 7.07 -9.31
N ASP A 196 -9.73 7.41 -10.39
CA ASP A 196 -8.60 6.65 -10.89
C ASP A 196 -7.32 7.36 -10.42
N GLU A 197 -6.38 6.63 -9.83
CA GLU A 197 -5.07 7.19 -9.44
C GLU A 197 -3.96 6.42 -10.14
N GLU A 198 -3.04 7.17 -10.75
CA GLU A 198 -1.84 6.66 -11.40
C GLU A 198 -0.62 7.09 -10.59
N TRP A 199 0.11 6.10 -10.09
CA TRP A 199 1.33 6.31 -9.33
C TRP A 199 2.52 6.03 -10.22
N ILE A 200 3.40 7.02 -10.37
CA ILE A 200 4.67 6.88 -11.07
C ILE A 200 5.78 6.90 -10.01
N LEU A 201 6.45 5.77 -9.84
CA LEU A 201 7.34 5.52 -8.71
C LEU A 201 8.77 5.40 -9.21
N PHE A 202 9.65 6.27 -8.73
CA PHE A 202 11.06 6.30 -9.08
C PHE A 202 11.90 5.62 -7.99
N SER A 203 12.36 4.41 -8.27
CA SER A 203 13.23 3.64 -7.36
C SER A 203 14.68 4.14 -7.39
N SER A 204 15.12 4.64 -8.54
CA SER A 204 16.40 5.31 -8.72
C SER A 204 16.35 6.26 -9.91
N TYR A 205 17.42 7.03 -10.10
CA TYR A 205 17.70 7.67 -11.37
C TYR A 205 17.51 6.67 -12.53
N ASN A 206 16.71 7.03 -13.53
CA ASN A 206 16.40 6.20 -14.71
C ASN A 206 15.72 4.84 -14.43
N ARG A 207 15.06 4.66 -13.28
CA ARG A 207 14.21 3.50 -13.02
C ARG A 207 12.90 3.93 -12.41
N PHE A 208 11.82 3.73 -13.16
CA PHE A 208 10.47 3.97 -12.68
C PHE A 208 9.55 2.78 -12.95
N SER A 209 8.48 2.70 -12.18
CA SER A 209 7.38 1.75 -12.33
C SER A 209 6.05 2.48 -12.20
N PHE A 210 4.97 1.78 -12.55
CA PHE A 210 3.60 2.27 -12.39
C PHE A 210 2.85 1.45 -11.36
N PHE A 211 1.91 2.09 -10.69
CA PHE A 211 0.88 1.40 -9.93
C PHE A 211 -0.43 2.17 -10.12
N SER A 212 -1.46 1.46 -10.59
CA SER A 212 -2.75 2.06 -10.91
C SER A 212 -3.79 1.60 -9.90
N THR A 213 -4.64 2.50 -9.47
CA THR A 213 -5.77 2.20 -8.57
C THR A 213 -7.05 2.77 -9.12
N GLU A 214 -8.14 2.03 -8.91
CA GLU A 214 -9.49 2.45 -9.25
C GLU A 214 -10.34 2.39 -7.98
N LYS A 215 -10.77 3.54 -7.49
CA LYS A 215 -11.59 3.67 -6.28
C LYS A 215 -13.02 3.98 -6.66
N ASP A 216 -13.94 3.12 -6.25
CA ASP A 216 -15.38 3.26 -6.45
C ASP A 216 -16.15 2.80 -5.19
N THR A 217 -17.44 2.44 -5.34
CA THR A 217 -18.26 1.93 -4.23
C THR A 217 -17.90 0.52 -3.80
N SER A 218 -17.25 -0.26 -4.66
CA SER A 218 -16.87 -1.65 -4.43
C SER A 218 -15.40 -1.79 -4.07
N VAL A 219 -14.53 -0.90 -4.56
CA VAL A 219 -13.08 -0.95 -4.36
C VAL A 219 -12.61 0.25 -3.56
N SER A 220 -11.90 -0.01 -2.47
CA SER A 220 -11.25 1.01 -1.65
C SER A 220 -9.83 0.62 -1.29
N TYR A 221 -8.98 1.59 -0.96
CA TYR A 221 -7.57 1.36 -0.65
C TYR A 221 -7.22 1.98 0.70
N GLU A 222 -6.37 1.28 1.43
CA GLU A 222 -5.69 1.74 2.64
C GLU A 222 -4.19 1.83 2.35
N PHE A 223 -3.60 2.98 2.69
CA PHE A 223 -2.16 3.21 2.54
C PHE A 223 -1.58 3.32 3.95
N THR A 224 -0.97 2.24 4.42
CA THR A 224 -0.37 2.19 5.77
C THR A 224 0.77 1.18 5.79
N ASP A 225 1.73 1.37 6.68
CA ASP A 225 2.79 0.37 6.94
C ASP A 225 2.20 -0.73 7.85
N ILE A 226 1.85 -1.89 7.29
CA ILE A 226 1.20 -2.97 8.05
C ILE A 226 2.19 -3.94 8.68
N ASP A 227 3.43 -3.99 8.19
CA ASP A 227 4.46 -4.90 8.71
C ASP A 227 5.62 -4.20 9.44
N ASN A 228 5.51 -2.88 9.63
CA ASN A 228 6.44 -2.00 10.34
C ASN A 228 7.84 -1.94 9.72
N ASP A 229 7.96 -2.07 8.39
CA ASP A 229 9.23 -1.96 7.68
C ASP A 229 9.58 -0.53 7.22
N SER A 230 8.76 0.44 7.64
CA SER A 230 8.82 1.87 7.29
C SER A 230 8.51 2.21 5.83
N PHE A 231 8.15 1.23 5.00
CA PHE A 231 7.56 1.46 3.68
C PHE A 231 6.04 1.43 3.78
N MET A 232 5.41 2.27 2.98
CA MET A 232 3.97 2.34 2.84
C MET A 232 3.50 1.09 2.09
N ASP A 233 2.65 0.29 2.70
CA ASP A 233 1.94 -0.77 2.00
C ASP A 233 0.64 -0.25 1.39
N ILE A 234 0.12 -1.01 0.43
CA ILE A 234 -1.19 -0.76 -0.18
C ILE A 234 -2.06 -1.96 0.11
N VAL A 235 -3.21 -1.72 0.73
CA VAL A 235 -4.23 -2.75 0.96
C VAL A 235 -5.48 -2.38 0.17
N GLU A 236 -5.76 -3.14 -0.88
CA GLU A 236 -7.00 -3.05 -1.64
C GLU A 236 -8.09 -3.85 -0.93
N TRP A 237 -9.27 -3.24 -0.80
CA TRP A 237 -10.50 -3.84 -0.27
C TRP A 237 -11.53 -3.86 -1.38
N ARG A 238 -11.87 -5.04 -1.89
CA ARG A 238 -12.82 -5.24 -2.99
C ARG A 238 -14.05 -6.01 -2.52
N HIS A 239 -15.20 -5.36 -2.61
CA HIS A 239 -16.51 -5.93 -2.28
C HIS A 239 -17.12 -6.55 -3.53
N GLY A 240 -17.57 -7.79 -3.43
CA GLY A 240 -18.18 -8.53 -4.52
C GLY A 240 -19.24 -9.51 -4.04
N LEU A 241 -20.14 -9.91 -4.94
CA LEU A 241 -21.08 -11.00 -4.69
C LEU A 241 -20.40 -12.33 -5.02
N GLU A 242 -20.47 -13.29 -4.11
CA GLU A 242 -20.02 -14.66 -4.35
C GLU A 242 -21.24 -15.59 -4.48
N GLU A 243 -21.21 -16.46 -5.50
CA GLU A 243 -22.29 -17.39 -5.77
C GLU A 243 -22.51 -18.33 -4.59
N GLY A 244 -23.69 -18.26 -3.96
CA GLY A 244 -24.11 -19.18 -2.90
C GLY A 244 -23.69 -18.81 -1.47
N THR A 245 -22.85 -17.78 -1.27
CA THR A 245 -22.34 -17.38 0.06
C THR A 245 -22.70 -15.95 0.47
N GLY A 246 -23.16 -15.11 -0.47
CA GLY A 246 -23.57 -13.73 -0.19
C GLY A 246 -22.50 -12.71 -0.58
N TYR A 247 -22.36 -11.63 0.20
CA TYR A 247 -21.34 -10.60 -0.05
C TYR A 247 -20.02 -10.99 0.59
N GLU A 248 -18.93 -10.86 -0.17
CA GLU A 248 -17.57 -11.07 0.31
C GLU A 248 -16.74 -9.81 0.12
N THR A 249 -15.74 -9.64 0.98
CA THR A 249 -14.70 -8.63 0.85
C THR A 249 -13.35 -9.31 0.70
N TYR A 250 -12.75 -9.13 -0.46
CA TYR A 250 -11.41 -9.58 -0.79
C TYR A 250 -10.43 -8.49 -0.42
N MET A 251 -9.41 -8.85 0.36
CA MET A 251 -8.30 -7.97 0.68
C MET A 251 -7.06 -8.41 -0.07
N THR A 252 -6.38 -7.48 -0.73
CA THR A 252 -5.12 -7.73 -1.44
C THR A 252 -4.04 -6.78 -0.92
N TRP A 253 -2.92 -7.33 -0.46
CA TRP A 253 -1.77 -6.57 -0.01
C TRP A 253 -0.74 -6.45 -1.13
N TYR A 254 -0.38 -5.22 -1.46
CA TYR A 254 0.75 -4.91 -2.31
C TYR A 254 1.89 -4.31 -1.48
N LYS A 255 3.08 -4.89 -1.64
CA LYS A 255 4.30 -4.48 -0.93
C LYS A 255 5.32 -3.93 -1.91
N TRP A 256 6.03 -2.89 -1.48
CA TRP A 256 7.18 -2.36 -2.20
C TRP A 256 8.35 -3.35 -2.18
N ASN A 257 8.85 -3.76 -3.34
CA ASN A 257 9.96 -4.73 -3.45
C ASN A 257 11.34 -4.09 -3.69
N GLY A 258 11.46 -2.77 -3.51
CA GLY A 258 12.67 -2.00 -3.87
C GLY A 258 12.62 -1.39 -5.27
N ARG A 259 11.71 -1.83 -6.14
CA ARG A 259 11.56 -1.34 -7.51
C ARG A 259 10.13 -0.92 -7.85
N GLU A 260 9.15 -1.71 -7.43
CA GLU A 260 7.73 -1.52 -7.74
C GLU A 260 6.87 -2.14 -6.63
N TYR A 261 5.57 -1.83 -6.63
CA TYR A 261 4.61 -2.57 -5.82
C TYR A 261 4.25 -3.89 -6.49
N ARG A 262 4.25 -4.96 -5.71
CA ARG A 262 3.75 -6.27 -6.14
C ARG A 262 2.82 -6.86 -5.11
N GLU A 263 1.85 -7.63 -5.60
CA GLU A 263 1.00 -8.43 -4.74
C GLU A 263 1.87 -9.35 -3.88
N LYS A 264 1.62 -9.28 -2.57
CA LYS A 264 2.32 -10.05 -1.54
C LYS A 264 1.44 -11.16 -0.98
N ALA A 265 0.17 -10.87 -0.74
CA ALA A 265 -0.82 -11.81 -0.22
C ALA A 265 -2.24 -11.31 -0.49
N ALA A 266 -3.20 -12.25 -0.45
CA ALA A 266 -4.63 -11.96 -0.49
C ALA A 266 -5.37 -12.76 0.59
N THR A 267 -6.51 -12.25 1.08
CA THR A 267 -7.35 -12.93 2.07
C THR A 267 -8.83 -12.54 1.92
N ASN A 268 -9.71 -13.33 2.52
CA ASN A 268 -11.15 -13.10 2.58
C ASN A 268 -11.54 -12.62 3.97
N VAL A 269 -12.49 -11.68 4.06
CA VAL A 269 -12.90 -11.16 5.37
C VAL A 269 -14.06 -11.98 5.94
N VAL A 270 -15.15 -12.12 5.19
CA VAL A 270 -16.40 -12.69 5.69
C VAL A 270 -16.23 -14.19 5.94
N ARG A 271 -15.66 -14.93 4.98
CA ARG A 271 -15.37 -16.36 5.14
C ARG A 271 -14.48 -16.64 6.34
N ASN A 272 -13.38 -15.89 6.48
CA ASN A 272 -12.43 -16.12 7.56
C ASN A 272 -12.99 -15.70 8.92
N LEU A 273 -13.86 -14.68 8.97
CA LEU A 273 -14.52 -14.28 10.21
C LEU A 273 -15.51 -15.36 10.66
N ASN A 274 -16.37 -15.85 9.76
CA ASN A 274 -17.27 -16.96 10.09
C ASN A 274 -16.52 -18.19 10.58
N LYS A 275 -15.43 -18.57 9.89
CA LYS A 275 -14.56 -19.67 10.33
C LYS A 275 -13.93 -19.40 11.70
N PHE A 276 -13.46 -18.17 11.95
CA PHE A 276 -12.91 -17.78 13.24
C PHE A 276 -13.94 -17.94 14.36
N LEU A 277 -15.20 -17.55 14.14
CA LEU A 277 -16.30 -17.68 15.09
C LEU A 277 -16.69 -19.15 15.35
N GLU A 278 -16.78 -19.95 14.29
CA GLU A 278 -17.07 -21.38 14.36
C GLU A 278 -15.99 -22.14 15.14
N ASP A 279 -14.72 -21.98 14.75
CA ASP A 279 -13.60 -22.62 15.45
C ASP A 279 -13.54 -22.17 16.94
N SER A 280 -13.92 -20.92 17.23
CA SER A 280 -14.00 -20.39 18.60
C SER A 280 -15.10 -21.02 19.43
N ALA A 281 -16.29 -21.25 18.84
CA ALA A 281 -17.39 -21.93 19.50
C ALA A 281 -16.98 -23.36 19.89
N ASP A 282 -16.33 -24.07 18.97
CA ASP A 282 -15.82 -25.42 19.17
C ASP A 282 -14.80 -25.50 20.33
N GLU A 283 -13.82 -24.60 20.35
CA GLU A 283 -12.80 -24.54 21.41
C GLU A 283 -13.43 -24.25 22.79
N ILE A 284 -14.43 -23.37 22.84
CA ILE A 284 -15.17 -23.05 24.08
C ILE A 284 -16.00 -24.26 24.55
N MET A 285 -16.75 -24.91 23.65
CA MET A 285 -17.59 -26.06 23.98
C MET A 285 -16.77 -27.26 24.49
N LYS A 286 -15.56 -27.46 23.96
CA LYS A 286 -14.65 -28.53 24.40
C LYS A 286 -13.91 -28.18 25.70
N GLY A 287 -14.06 -26.95 26.21
CA GLY A 287 -13.32 -26.47 27.38
C GLY A 287 -11.81 -26.31 27.12
N GLU A 288 -11.38 -26.19 25.86
CA GLU A 288 -9.98 -26.06 25.45
C GLU A 288 -9.46 -24.62 25.65
N TRP A 289 -9.67 -24.06 26.84
CA TRP A 289 -9.41 -22.65 27.17
C TRP A 289 -8.00 -22.18 26.83
N LYS A 290 -7.00 -23.02 27.04
CA LYS A 290 -5.61 -22.70 26.71
C LYS A 290 -5.43 -22.48 25.20
N ILE A 291 -6.06 -23.30 24.37
CA ILE A 291 -6.01 -23.20 22.91
C ILE A 291 -6.77 -21.95 22.48
N PHE A 292 -7.98 -21.76 23.02
CA PHE A 292 -8.80 -20.57 22.77
C PHE A 292 -8.05 -19.27 23.08
N PHE A 293 -7.50 -19.10 24.29
CA PHE A 293 -6.77 -17.88 24.65
C PHE A 293 -5.47 -17.72 23.86
N ASN A 294 -4.80 -18.81 23.49
CA ASN A 294 -3.60 -18.73 22.67
C ASN A 294 -3.91 -18.27 21.25
N ASN A 295 -5.02 -18.73 20.66
CA ASN A 295 -5.31 -18.52 19.24
C ASN A 295 -6.23 -17.33 18.97
N ARG A 296 -7.16 -17.03 19.89
CA ARG A 296 -8.24 -16.06 19.67
C ARG A 296 -8.03 -14.71 20.33
N LEU A 297 -7.02 -14.55 21.18
CA LEU A 297 -6.62 -13.25 21.71
C LEU A 297 -5.51 -12.59 20.89
N SER A 298 -5.36 -11.28 21.05
CA SER A 298 -4.20 -10.53 20.58
C SER A 298 -2.91 -11.13 21.16
N GLU A 299 -1.78 -11.00 20.48
CA GLU A 299 -0.50 -11.54 20.99
C GLU A 299 -0.08 -10.94 22.33
N LYS A 300 -0.48 -9.69 22.60
CA LYS A 300 -0.22 -9.01 23.86
C LYS A 300 -1.06 -9.61 24.98
N ASP A 301 -2.37 -9.74 24.75
CA ASP A 301 -3.31 -10.24 25.78
C ASP A 301 -3.11 -11.73 26.04
N SER A 302 -2.82 -12.50 24.99
CA SER A 302 -2.53 -13.92 25.09
C SER A 302 -1.32 -14.20 25.98
N ARG A 303 -0.21 -13.46 25.78
CA ARG A 303 0.97 -13.55 26.65
C ARG A 303 0.65 -13.19 28.09
N ALA A 304 -0.04 -12.06 28.30
CA ALA A 304 -0.42 -11.62 29.64
C ALA A 304 -1.26 -12.66 30.37
N VAL A 305 -2.23 -13.29 29.69
CA VAL A 305 -3.07 -14.37 30.23
C VAL A 305 -2.25 -15.60 30.60
N ILE A 306 -1.35 -16.04 29.72
CA ILE A 306 -0.55 -17.26 29.93
C ILE A 306 0.42 -17.06 31.10
N GLU A 307 1.02 -15.88 31.23
CA GLU A 307 2.01 -15.57 32.28
C GLU A 307 1.38 -15.36 33.66
N SER A 308 0.15 -14.86 33.72
CA SER A 308 -0.50 -14.44 34.96
C SER A 308 -1.26 -15.55 35.69
N ALA A 309 -1.29 -16.78 35.14
CA ALA A 309 -2.03 -17.93 35.70
C ALA A 309 -3.48 -17.59 36.11
N ILE A 310 -4.11 -16.65 35.41
CA ILE A 310 -5.49 -16.22 35.68
C ILE A 310 -6.44 -17.38 35.37
N GLU A 311 -7.43 -17.57 36.25
CA GLU A 311 -8.46 -18.57 36.06
C GLU A 311 -9.22 -18.34 34.73
N PRO A 312 -9.42 -19.37 33.90
CA PRO A 312 -10.11 -19.23 32.61
C PRO A 312 -11.45 -18.52 32.66
N LEU A 313 -12.24 -18.76 33.71
CA LEU A 313 -13.55 -18.14 33.90
C LEU A 313 -13.44 -16.62 34.09
N SER A 314 -12.41 -16.12 34.75
CA SER A 314 -12.18 -14.68 34.91
C SER A 314 -11.92 -14.01 33.56
N ILE A 315 -11.13 -14.65 32.70
CA ILE A 315 -10.81 -14.17 31.35
C ILE A 315 -12.07 -14.23 30.47
N PHE A 316 -12.83 -15.33 30.54
CA PHE A 316 -14.09 -15.48 29.84
C PHE A 316 -15.03 -14.29 30.12
N LYS A 317 -15.22 -13.90 31.38
CA LYS A 317 -16.09 -12.77 31.76
C LYS A 317 -15.61 -11.41 31.25
N ARG A 318 -14.32 -11.27 30.94
CA ARG A 318 -13.74 -10.05 30.37
C ARG A 318 -13.86 -9.97 28.85
N ILE A 319 -13.90 -11.12 28.19
CA ILE A 319 -14.15 -11.24 26.76
C ILE A 319 -15.66 -11.12 26.49
N PHE A 320 -16.46 -11.92 27.18
CA PHE A 320 -17.90 -12.05 27.00
C PHE A 320 -18.64 -11.30 28.12
N LEU A 321 -18.91 -10.03 27.87
CA LEU A 321 -19.57 -9.15 28.81
C LEU A 321 -21.07 -9.50 28.93
N PRO A 322 -21.67 -9.43 30.13
CA PRO A 322 -23.12 -9.55 30.27
C PRO A 322 -23.82 -8.48 29.42
N ASP A 323 -24.89 -8.86 28.74
CA ASP A 323 -25.73 -7.88 28.07
C ASP A 323 -26.40 -6.96 29.12
N LYS A 324 -26.62 -5.69 28.77
CA LYS A 324 -27.09 -4.66 29.71
C LYS A 324 -28.48 -4.96 30.30
N GLY A 325 -29.22 -5.91 29.73
CA GLY A 325 -30.53 -6.37 30.20
C GLY A 325 -30.53 -7.72 30.94
N ASP A 326 -29.42 -8.47 30.93
CA ASP A 326 -29.35 -9.76 31.63
C ASP A 326 -29.00 -9.47 33.10
N GLY A 327 -29.91 -9.79 34.02
CA GLY A 327 -29.66 -9.69 35.45
C GLY A 327 -28.47 -10.55 35.89
N VAL A 328 -28.12 -10.50 37.18
CA VAL A 328 -27.03 -11.33 37.76
C VAL A 328 -27.42 -12.82 37.71
N ARG A 329 -27.37 -13.43 36.53
CA ARG A 329 -27.46 -14.87 36.32
C ARG A 329 -26.10 -15.49 36.63
N SER A 330 -26.12 -16.63 37.31
CA SER A 330 -24.92 -17.41 37.58
C SER A 330 -24.24 -17.77 36.26
N ASP A 331 -22.97 -17.42 36.12
CA ASP A 331 -22.16 -17.86 34.98
C ASP A 331 -22.06 -19.39 35.00
N CYS A 332 -22.25 -20.02 33.84
CA CYS A 332 -21.94 -21.44 33.68
C CYS A 332 -20.54 -21.59 33.08
N THR A 333 -19.87 -22.68 33.44
CA THR A 333 -18.52 -23.03 32.96
C THR A 333 -18.52 -24.20 31.99
N ASP A 334 -19.66 -24.89 31.87
CA ASP A 334 -19.84 -26.05 31.00
C ASP A 334 -20.95 -25.75 29.98
N PHE A 335 -20.56 -25.68 28.71
CA PHE A 335 -21.39 -25.21 27.61
C PHE A 335 -21.78 -26.36 26.70
N ARG A 336 -23.08 -26.60 26.56
CA ARG A 336 -23.63 -27.55 25.60
C ARG A 336 -23.53 -27.02 24.17
N SER A 337 -23.72 -25.72 23.98
CA SER A 337 -23.61 -25.08 22.66
C SER A 337 -23.32 -23.58 22.76
N VAL A 338 -22.54 -23.07 21.81
CA VAL A 338 -22.19 -21.65 21.67
C VAL A 338 -22.64 -21.20 20.28
N PHE A 339 -23.41 -20.12 20.20
CA PHE A 339 -23.94 -19.59 18.95
C PHE A 339 -23.46 -18.16 18.71
N PHE A 340 -22.59 -18.01 17.71
CA PHE A 340 -22.25 -16.73 17.12
C PHE A 340 -23.22 -16.40 15.97
N PRO A 341 -23.45 -15.11 15.66
CA PRO A 341 -24.23 -14.72 14.50
C PRO A 341 -23.49 -15.12 13.22
N GLN A 342 -24.24 -15.57 12.21
CA GLN A 342 -23.70 -15.77 10.87
C GLN A 342 -23.50 -14.40 10.20
N ILE A 343 -22.31 -14.19 9.65
CA ILE A 343 -21.93 -12.93 9.00
C ILE A 343 -22.12 -13.06 7.49
N PHE A 344 -22.89 -12.15 6.90
CA PHE A 344 -23.24 -12.14 5.47
C PHE A 344 -22.58 -11.01 4.68
N GLU A 345 -21.97 -10.06 5.37
CA GLU A 345 -21.26 -8.91 4.79
C GLU A 345 -20.09 -8.52 5.70
N ASN A 346 -19.10 -7.83 5.16
CA ASN A 346 -17.94 -7.38 5.93
C ASN A 346 -18.37 -6.32 6.96
N PRO A 347 -18.25 -6.59 8.28
CA PRO A 347 -18.65 -5.63 9.31
C PRO A 347 -17.58 -4.56 9.58
N PHE A 348 -16.39 -4.68 8.99
CA PHE A 348 -15.28 -3.76 9.20
C PHE A 348 -15.21 -2.69 8.12
N SER A 349 -14.75 -1.50 8.51
CA SER A 349 -14.45 -0.42 7.57
C SER A 349 -12.97 -0.05 7.59
N LEU A 350 -12.56 0.88 6.72
CA LEU A 350 -11.20 1.42 6.76
C LEU A 350 -10.89 2.13 8.09
N LYS A 351 -11.90 2.70 8.76
CA LYS A 351 -11.73 3.45 10.01
C LYS A 351 -12.02 2.62 11.26
N GLU A 352 -12.96 1.69 11.16
CA GLU A 352 -13.46 0.89 12.26
C GLU A 352 -13.07 -0.57 12.04
N LYS A 353 -12.06 -1.00 12.81
CA LYS A 353 -11.51 -2.37 12.76
C LYS A 353 -11.98 -3.20 13.96
N VAL A 354 -12.99 -2.75 14.69
CA VAL A 354 -13.55 -3.40 15.87
C VAL A 354 -15.07 -3.42 15.73
N ILE A 355 -15.68 -4.56 16.04
CA ILE A 355 -17.13 -4.73 15.99
C ILE A 355 -17.63 -5.47 17.23
N ASP A 356 -18.87 -5.19 17.62
CA ASP A 356 -19.54 -5.85 18.73
C ASP A 356 -20.52 -6.92 18.21
N PHE A 357 -20.52 -8.10 18.82
CA PHE A 357 -21.46 -9.19 18.53
C PHE A 357 -22.18 -9.67 19.79
N MET A 358 -23.41 -10.13 19.62
CA MET A 358 -24.14 -10.87 20.64
C MET A 358 -23.92 -12.37 20.44
N VAL A 359 -23.60 -13.08 21.52
CA VAL A 359 -23.30 -14.51 21.53
C VAL A 359 -24.23 -15.18 22.52
N ARG A 360 -24.88 -16.27 22.10
CA ARG A 360 -25.72 -17.09 22.98
C ARG A 360 -24.95 -18.32 23.41
N PHE A 361 -24.97 -18.60 24.71
CA PHE A 361 -24.44 -19.82 25.29
C PHE A 361 -25.58 -20.61 25.93
N ASP A 362 -25.67 -21.89 25.60
CA ASP A 362 -26.54 -22.82 26.30
C ASP A 362 -25.68 -23.70 27.22
N CYS A 363 -25.97 -23.64 28.50
CA CYS A 363 -25.27 -24.35 29.56
C CYS A 363 -25.74 -25.81 29.67
N SER A 364 -24.88 -26.69 30.19
CA SER A 364 -25.23 -28.11 30.41
C SER A 364 -26.39 -28.32 31.39
N ASP A 365 -26.62 -27.38 32.30
CA ASP A 365 -27.75 -27.38 33.25
C ASP A 365 -29.10 -26.93 32.62
N GLY A 366 -29.08 -26.56 31.33
CA GLY A 366 -30.26 -26.09 30.59
C GLY A 366 -30.48 -24.58 30.65
N ALA A 367 -29.64 -23.81 31.36
CA ALA A 367 -29.70 -22.35 31.32
C ALA A 367 -29.19 -21.81 29.97
N THR A 368 -29.70 -20.65 29.57
CA THR A 368 -29.22 -19.89 28.41
C THR A 368 -28.78 -18.52 28.88
N ILE A 369 -27.57 -18.10 28.48
CA ILE A 369 -27.02 -16.78 28.75
C ILE A 369 -26.66 -16.08 27.43
N ILE A 370 -26.86 -14.77 27.39
CA ILE A 370 -26.49 -13.94 26.24
C ILE A 370 -25.39 -12.98 26.67
N ARG A 371 -24.34 -12.86 25.85
CA ARG A 371 -23.19 -12.01 26.11
C ARG A 371 -22.86 -11.15 24.91
N THR A 372 -22.29 -10.00 25.18
CA THR A 372 -21.71 -9.14 24.16
C THR A 372 -20.19 -9.35 24.13
N VAL A 373 -19.64 -9.49 22.94
CA VAL A 373 -18.22 -9.66 22.71
C VAL A 373 -17.73 -8.64 21.69
N LYS A 374 -16.50 -8.19 21.84
CA LYS A 374 -15.83 -7.33 20.87
C LYS A 374 -14.80 -8.11 20.08
N ILE A 375 -14.82 -7.97 18.76
CA ILE A 375 -13.87 -8.60 17.84
C ILE A 375 -13.12 -7.53 17.07
N GLY A 376 -11.80 -7.59 17.11
CA GLY A 376 -10.91 -6.77 16.32
C GLY A 376 -10.39 -7.51 15.09
N MET A 377 -10.11 -6.77 14.02
CA MET A 377 -9.25 -7.20 12.93
C MET A 377 -7.82 -6.73 13.22
N ASN A 378 -6.83 -7.61 13.05
CA ASN A 378 -5.43 -7.25 13.24
C ASN A 378 -4.99 -6.17 12.25
N PRO A 379 -4.09 -5.25 12.65
CA PRO A 379 -3.51 -4.26 11.74
C PRO A 379 -2.87 -4.88 10.49
N ASN A 380 -2.27 -6.07 10.66
CA ASN A 380 -1.86 -6.94 9.55
C ASN A 380 -2.82 -8.13 9.43
N PRO A 381 -3.88 -8.03 8.61
CA PRO A 381 -4.87 -9.10 8.43
C PRO A 381 -4.35 -10.28 7.58
N PHE A 382 -3.15 -10.17 7.02
CA PHE A 382 -2.50 -11.21 6.20
C PHE A 382 -1.56 -12.11 7.03
N GLY A 383 -1.40 -11.81 8.31
CA GLY A 383 -0.60 -12.60 9.24
C GLY A 383 -1.28 -13.91 9.65
N LYS A 384 -0.71 -14.59 10.65
CA LYS A 384 -1.25 -15.86 11.18
C LYS A 384 -2.66 -15.73 11.76
N LYS A 385 -3.00 -14.56 12.29
CA LYS A 385 -4.29 -14.26 12.89
C LYS A 385 -4.89 -13.04 12.22
N GLN A 386 -6.03 -13.20 11.57
CA GLN A 386 -6.74 -12.08 10.98
C GLN A 386 -7.64 -11.37 12.00
N PHE A 387 -8.27 -12.12 12.90
CA PHE A 387 -9.20 -11.62 13.91
C PHE A 387 -8.78 -12.03 15.32
N TYR A 388 -9.28 -11.29 16.31
CA TYR A 388 -9.10 -11.60 17.72
C TYR A 388 -10.24 -11.03 18.57
N PHE A 389 -10.53 -11.69 19.69
CA PHE A 389 -11.37 -11.16 20.75
C PHE A 389 -10.61 -10.11 21.55
N ILE A 390 -11.29 -9.02 21.89
CA ILE A 390 -10.74 -7.95 22.73
C ILE A 390 -11.03 -8.26 24.19
N LEU A 391 -9.99 -8.18 25.02
CA LEU A 391 -10.08 -8.31 26.46
C LEU A 391 -10.40 -6.93 27.08
N ASN A 392 -11.55 -6.80 27.74
CA ASN A 392 -11.98 -5.53 28.37
C ASN A 392 -11.36 -5.28 29.76
#